data_AF-A0A957QF97-F1
#
_entry.id   AF-A0A957QF97-F1
#
_cell.length_a   1.000
_cell.length_b   1.000
_cell.length_c   1.000
_cell.angle_alpha   90.00
_cell.angle_beta   90.00
_cell.angle_gamma   90.00
#
_symmetry.space_group_name_H-M   'P 1'
#
loop_
_entity.id
_entity.type
_entity.pdbx_description
1 polymer ?
#
loop_
_entity_poly.entity_id
_entity_poly.type
_entity_poly.pdbx_seq_one_letter_code
_entity_poly.pdbx_strand_id
1 'polypeptide(L)'
;PEPRSGEDGEDEVSGGSALRGPSTLPDSGINETAQKSYAAPNPRTPRDPSRAAPATATATDTATATATATATATPILYPFERARGPQFTSTNNEYLVIYVKLFVGPYDNNEVPAEGYFLEVEFQGFDRPNRYEDIPSKDAWDYSAPPGAGNRLQYNLKYEYHPNTTNQPAAPGAVSTPTAVQLLGEGTWTVWVKDGAGNQLSDKVSFVTAPFNTNREVYIAWQRVR
;
A
#
# COMPACT_ATOMS: atom_id res chain seq x y z
N PRO A 1 -44.25 -32.28 -37.14
CA PRO A 1 -43.48 -33.46 -36.73
C PRO A 1 -42.77 -33.19 -35.40
N GLU A 2 -43.40 -33.58 -34.29
CA GLU A 2 -42.65 -34.16 -33.15
C GLU A 2 -42.30 -35.63 -33.50
N PRO A 3 -41.23 -36.19 -32.90
CA PRO A 3 -41.28 -36.82 -31.56
C PRO A 3 -40.14 -36.32 -30.64
N ARG A 4 -40.28 -36.19 -29.31
CA ARG A 4 -40.57 -37.13 -28.20
C ARG A 4 -39.37 -37.98 -27.72
N SER A 5 -39.03 -37.74 -26.43
CA SER A 5 -38.78 -38.68 -25.31
C SER A 5 -37.46 -39.48 -25.19
N GLY A 6 -37.02 -39.60 -23.91
CA GLY A 6 -35.95 -40.46 -23.39
C GLY A 6 -34.96 -39.66 -22.51
N GLU A 7 -35.24 -39.25 -21.26
CA GLU A 7 -35.55 -40.01 -20.04
C GLU A 7 -34.37 -40.86 -19.48
N ASP A 8 -34.10 -40.58 -18.19
CA ASP A 8 -33.64 -41.47 -17.12
C ASP A 8 -32.16 -41.67 -16.79
N GLY A 9 -31.86 -41.43 -15.51
CA GLY A 9 -30.62 -41.76 -14.82
C GLY A 9 -30.48 -41.10 -13.44
N GLU A 10 -31.54 -41.11 -12.62
CA GLU A 10 -31.39 -40.99 -11.16
C GLU A 10 -30.89 -42.33 -10.61
N ASP A 11 -29.90 -42.31 -9.72
CA ASP A 11 -29.79 -43.31 -8.66
C ASP A 11 -29.07 -42.72 -7.45
N GLU A 12 -29.82 -42.64 -6.36
CA GLU A 12 -29.36 -42.40 -5.00
C GLU A 12 -28.44 -43.54 -4.52
N VAL A 13 -27.39 -43.19 -3.79
CA VAL A 13 -26.94 -44.05 -2.68
C VAL A 13 -26.85 -43.21 -1.41
N SER A 14 -27.94 -43.32 -0.66
CA SER A 14 -28.01 -43.12 0.79
C SER A 14 -27.08 -44.12 1.49
N GLY A 15 -26.30 -43.62 2.45
CA GLY A 15 -25.43 -44.43 3.30
C GLY A 15 -25.06 -43.66 4.56
N GLY A 16 -25.94 -43.69 5.55
CA GLY A 16 -25.72 -43.05 6.84
C GLY A 16 -24.65 -43.70 7.70
N SER A 17 -24.05 -42.91 8.59
CA SER A 17 -23.77 -43.35 9.96
C SER A 17 -23.48 -42.17 10.86
N ALA A 18 -24.36 -42.00 11.83
CA ALA A 18 -24.18 -41.16 13.00
C ALA A 18 -23.47 -41.94 14.10
N LEU A 19 -22.37 -41.41 14.62
CA LEU A 19 -21.79 -41.66 15.96
C LEU A 19 -21.13 -40.32 16.34
N ARG A 20 -21.61 -39.46 17.23
CA ARG A 20 -22.05 -39.61 18.63
C ARG A 20 -20.94 -40.21 19.53
N GLY A 21 -20.21 -39.34 20.23
CA GLY A 21 -19.34 -39.70 21.36
C GLY A 21 -18.19 -38.71 21.61
N PRO A 22 -17.81 -38.40 22.85
CA PRO A 22 -17.80 -37.01 23.31
C PRO A 22 -16.43 -36.38 23.56
N SER A 23 -16.49 -35.04 23.56
CA SER A 23 -15.59 -34.12 24.25
C SER A 23 -15.56 -34.41 25.76
N THR A 24 -14.36 -34.50 26.35
CA THR A 24 -14.14 -34.32 27.79
C THR A 24 -12.84 -33.58 28.04
N LEU A 25 -12.93 -32.26 28.03
CA LEU A 25 -12.15 -31.40 28.92
C LEU A 25 -12.73 -31.57 30.34
N PRO A 26 -11.91 -31.74 31.40
CA PRO A 26 -12.40 -31.56 32.75
C PRO A 26 -12.55 -30.07 33.04
N ASP A 27 -13.80 -29.65 32.90
CA ASP A 27 -14.60 -28.81 33.78
C ASP A 27 -13.91 -28.01 34.90
N SER A 28 -14.20 -26.72 34.85
CA SER A 28 -14.04 -25.69 35.86
C SER A 28 -15.18 -25.74 36.89
N GLY A 29 -14.86 -25.94 38.16
CA GLY A 29 -15.79 -25.61 39.25
C GLY A 29 -15.73 -24.12 39.61
N ILE A 30 -16.76 -23.39 39.20
CA ILE A 30 -17.11 -22.01 39.64
C ILE A 30 -18.17 -22.05 40.75
N ASN A 31 -18.41 -20.86 41.36
CA ASN A 31 -19.54 -20.46 42.22
C ASN A 31 -19.47 -20.90 43.70
N GLU A 32 -19.89 -20.13 44.70
CA GLU A 32 -20.56 -18.83 44.78
C GLU A 32 -20.58 -18.37 46.26
N THR A 33 -20.55 -17.05 46.45
CA THR A 33 -21.31 -16.26 47.44
C THR A 33 -21.17 -16.46 48.96
N ALA A 34 -20.97 -15.29 49.61
CA ALA A 34 -21.67 -14.81 50.81
C ALA A 34 -20.94 -14.81 52.19
N GLN A 35 -20.89 -13.58 52.71
CA GLN A 35 -21.20 -13.16 54.09
C GLN A 35 -20.08 -12.98 55.13
N LYS A 36 -20.21 -11.80 55.77
CA LYS A 36 -19.42 -11.17 56.84
C LYS A 36 -19.58 -11.84 58.21
N SER A 37 -18.64 -11.46 59.10
CA SER A 37 -18.72 -11.33 60.60
C SER A 37 -18.54 -12.64 61.40
N TYR A 38 -17.74 -12.75 62.47
CA TYR A 38 -17.47 -11.87 63.63
C TYR A 38 -16.10 -12.12 64.33
N ALA A 39 -15.56 -11.07 64.94
CA ALA A 39 -14.81 -10.92 66.23
C ALA A 39 -13.55 -11.77 66.62
N ALA A 40 -12.53 -11.05 67.13
CA ALA A 40 -11.31 -11.49 67.86
C ALA A 40 -11.61 -11.83 69.36
N PRO A 41 -10.69 -12.25 70.29
CA PRO A 41 -9.25 -11.92 70.42
C PRO A 41 -8.25 -13.01 70.96
N ASN A 42 -6.96 -12.62 71.00
CA ASN A 42 -5.70 -13.19 71.58
C ASN A 42 -5.80 -13.58 73.10
N PRO A 43 -4.77 -14.11 73.87
CA PRO A 43 -3.31 -14.33 73.62
C PRO A 43 -2.59 -15.56 74.31
N ARG A 44 -1.25 -15.66 74.11
CA ARG A 44 -0.13 -16.18 74.98
C ARG A 44 0.66 -17.48 74.60
N THR A 45 1.90 -17.26 74.11
CA THR A 45 3.28 -17.83 74.43
C THR A 45 3.49 -19.33 74.73
N PRO A 46 4.62 -20.01 74.35
CA PRO A 46 6.00 -19.70 74.85
C PRO A 46 7.29 -20.10 74.05
N ARG A 47 8.41 -19.45 74.43
CA ARG A 47 9.89 -19.74 74.41
C ARG A 47 10.67 -20.32 73.19
N ASP A 48 11.72 -19.56 72.84
CA ASP A 48 13.03 -19.75 72.13
C ASP A 48 13.54 -21.19 71.85
N PRO A 49 14.27 -21.49 70.72
CA PRO A 49 15.66 -21.00 70.48
C PRO A 49 16.04 -20.66 69.02
N SER A 50 17.17 -19.96 68.86
CA SER A 50 17.98 -19.77 67.63
C SER A 50 17.81 -18.41 66.93
N ARG A 51 18.57 -17.42 67.41
CA ARG A 51 18.75 -16.15 66.72
C ARG A 51 19.74 -16.33 65.55
N ALA A 52 19.17 -16.46 64.35
CA ALA A 52 19.88 -16.37 63.09
C ALA A 52 20.62 -15.01 62.93
N ALA A 53 21.73 -15.04 62.19
CA ALA A 53 22.49 -13.86 61.77
C ALA A 53 21.60 -12.83 61.03
N PRO A 54 21.90 -11.53 61.07
CA PRO A 54 21.07 -10.52 60.43
C PRO A 54 21.08 -10.71 58.90
N ALA A 55 19.89 -10.85 58.30
CA ALA A 55 19.74 -10.82 56.85
C ALA A 55 20.21 -9.45 56.34
N THR A 56 21.19 -9.46 55.43
CA THR A 56 21.59 -8.25 54.71
C THR A 56 20.48 -7.92 53.71
N ALA A 57 19.81 -6.78 53.89
CA ALA A 57 18.83 -6.30 52.94
C ALA A 57 19.55 -5.88 51.66
N THR A 58 19.41 -6.65 50.58
CA THR A 58 19.82 -6.24 49.24
C THR A 58 18.79 -5.21 48.76
N ALA A 59 19.17 -3.94 48.66
CA ALA A 59 18.34 -2.94 48.00
C ALA A 59 18.31 -3.25 46.50
N THR A 60 17.13 -3.58 45.98
CA THR A 60 16.89 -3.69 44.54
C THR A 60 16.44 -2.32 44.06
N ASP A 61 17.38 -1.52 43.55
CA ASP A 61 17.06 -0.27 42.86
C ASP A 61 16.49 -0.60 41.47
N THR A 62 15.17 -0.55 41.35
CA THR A 62 14.51 -0.58 40.03
C THR A 62 14.67 0.81 39.40
N ALA A 63 15.66 0.97 38.52
CA ALA A 63 15.80 2.19 37.74
C ALA A 63 14.59 2.37 36.82
N THR A 64 13.77 3.40 37.06
CA THR A 64 12.70 3.80 36.14
C THR A 64 13.33 4.39 34.88
N ALA A 65 13.24 3.67 33.76
CA ALA A 65 13.67 4.20 32.47
C ALA A 65 12.89 5.48 32.15
N THR A 66 13.62 6.60 32.04
CA THR A 66 13.04 7.87 31.58
C THR A 66 12.77 7.73 30.08
N ALA A 67 11.53 7.94 29.64
CA ALA A 67 11.18 7.91 28.23
C ALA A 67 12.05 8.93 27.48
N THR A 68 12.91 8.45 26.59
CA THR A 68 13.70 9.30 25.71
C THR A 68 12.74 9.87 24.68
N ALA A 69 12.62 11.20 24.60
CA ALA A 69 11.81 11.84 23.57
C ALA A 69 12.35 11.44 22.20
N THR A 70 11.53 10.72 21.41
CA THR A 70 11.84 10.45 20.01
C THR A 70 11.86 11.79 19.28
N ALA A 71 12.98 12.15 18.66
CA ALA A 71 13.05 13.33 17.84
C ALA A 71 11.98 13.25 16.73
N THR A 72 11.07 14.23 16.69
CA THR A 72 10.15 14.37 15.58
C THR A 72 10.97 14.69 14.34
N ALA A 73 10.88 13.86 13.29
CA ALA A 73 11.56 14.13 12.03
C ALA A 73 11.17 15.53 11.54
N THR A 74 12.16 16.36 11.22
CA THR A 74 11.89 17.63 10.54
C THR A 74 11.35 17.29 9.15
N PRO A 75 10.20 17.85 8.72
CA PRO A 75 9.67 17.57 7.39
C PRO A 75 10.70 18.01 6.35
N ILE A 76 11.00 17.11 5.41
CA ILE A 76 11.79 17.46 4.24
C ILE A 76 10.93 18.42 3.42
N LEU A 77 11.39 19.67 3.27
CA LEU A 77 10.71 20.66 2.45
C LEU A 77 11.24 20.58 1.03
N TYR A 78 10.48 19.91 0.18
CA TYR A 78 10.80 19.79 -1.23
C TYR A 78 10.50 21.09 -2.00
N PRO A 79 11.25 21.38 -3.08
CA PRO A 79 10.96 22.53 -3.95
C PRO A 79 9.62 22.42 -4.70
N PHE A 80 9.15 21.20 -4.95
CA PHE A 80 7.86 20.93 -5.55
C PHE A 80 6.89 20.31 -4.55
N GLU A 81 5.67 20.86 -4.52
CA GLU A 81 4.53 20.32 -3.77
C GLU A 81 3.47 19.83 -4.76
N ARG A 82 2.79 18.73 -4.42
CA ARG A 82 1.75 18.17 -5.29
C ARG A 82 0.52 19.07 -5.27
N ALA A 83 0.20 19.65 -6.42
CA ALA A 83 -0.96 20.51 -6.60
C ALA A 83 -2.22 19.72 -6.97
N ARG A 84 -2.07 18.64 -7.76
CA ARG A 84 -3.20 17.80 -8.21
C ARG A 84 -2.76 16.38 -8.53
N GLY A 85 -3.70 15.44 -8.37
CA GLY A 85 -3.55 14.05 -8.78
C GLY A 85 -3.00 13.12 -7.68
N PRO A 86 -2.81 11.83 -8.00
CA PRO A 86 -2.99 11.23 -9.33
C PRO A 86 -4.46 11.22 -9.76
N GLN A 87 -4.72 11.58 -11.02
CA GLN A 87 -6.03 11.46 -11.65
C GLN A 87 -5.95 10.47 -12.81
N PHE A 88 -6.96 9.63 -12.93
CA PHE A 88 -7.00 8.60 -13.96
C PHE A 88 -7.97 8.99 -15.06
N THR A 89 -7.54 8.79 -16.30
CA THR A 89 -8.44 8.73 -17.44
C THR A 89 -8.62 7.26 -17.81
N SER A 90 -9.89 6.82 -17.88
CA SER A 90 -10.20 5.50 -18.43
C SER A 90 -9.84 5.47 -19.92
N THR A 91 -8.94 4.58 -20.30
CA THR A 91 -8.41 4.47 -21.67
C THR A 91 -8.29 2.99 -22.07
N ASN A 92 -8.33 2.73 -23.38
CA ASN A 92 -7.98 1.43 -23.95
C ASN A 92 -6.49 1.32 -24.28
N ASN A 93 -5.67 2.33 -23.93
CA ASN A 93 -4.23 2.28 -24.08
C ASN A 93 -3.66 1.04 -23.36
N GLU A 94 -2.76 0.32 -24.02
CA GLU A 94 -2.13 -0.90 -23.48
C GLU A 94 -0.87 -0.61 -22.67
N TYR A 95 -0.44 0.66 -22.65
CA TYR A 95 0.76 1.16 -22.01
C TYR A 95 0.39 2.12 -20.87
N LEU A 96 1.32 2.35 -19.93
CA LEU A 96 1.16 3.40 -18.94
C LEU A 96 1.67 4.72 -19.53
N VAL A 97 0.82 5.75 -19.48
CA VAL A 97 1.20 7.13 -19.81
C VAL A 97 0.96 8.00 -18.60
N ILE A 98 1.98 8.77 -18.22
CA ILE A 98 1.88 9.76 -17.14
C ILE A 98 2.10 11.15 -17.76
N TYR A 99 1.05 11.96 -17.73
CA TYR A 99 1.09 13.37 -18.07
C TYR A 99 1.40 14.18 -16.82
N VAL A 100 2.48 14.94 -16.86
CA VAL A 100 2.96 15.72 -15.74
C VAL A 100 2.95 17.21 -16.05
N LYS A 101 2.28 17.98 -15.18
CA LYS A 101 2.29 19.44 -15.21
C LYS A 101 3.18 19.96 -14.09
N LEU A 102 4.37 20.44 -14.44
CA LEU A 102 5.26 21.15 -13.53
C LEU A 102 5.13 22.64 -13.81
N PHE A 103 4.82 23.43 -12.78
CA PHE A 103 4.56 24.85 -12.96
C PHE A 103 5.08 25.72 -11.82
N VAL A 104 5.29 27.00 -12.12
CA VAL A 104 5.57 28.08 -11.17
C VAL A 104 4.36 29.00 -11.12
N GLY A 105 4.08 29.56 -9.94
CA GLY A 105 2.93 30.44 -9.72
C GLY A 105 1.75 29.71 -9.07
N PRO A 106 0.66 30.43 -8.77
CA PRO A 106 -0.51 29.84 -8.13
C PRO A 106 -1.25 28.90 -9.08
N TYR A 107 -1.67 27.75 -8.57
CA TYR A 107 -2.43 26.75 -9.34
C TYR A 107 -3.70 27.37 -9.95
N ASP A 108 -3.97 27.03 -11.22
CA ASP A 108 -5.07 27.55 -12.05
C ASP A 108 -5.10 29.09 -12.24
N ASN A 109 -3.99 29.80 -11.95
CA ASN A 109 -3.90 31.26 -12.13
C ASN A 109 -2.49 31.73 -12.55
N ASN A 110 -2.31 32.14 -13.81
CA ASN A 110 -1.04 32.62 -14.35
C ASN A 110 0.14 31.64 -14.17
N GLU A 111 -0.12 30.35 -14.38
CA GLU A 111 0.89 29.31 -14.27
C GLU A 111 1.91 29.40 -15.41
N VAL A 112 3.18 29.29 -15.06
CA VAL A 112 4.31 29.25 -16.01
C VAL A 112 4.90 27.84 -16.02
N PRO A 113 5.18 27.23 -17.18
CA PRO A 113 5.85 25.94 -17.24
C PRO A 113 7.17 25.93 -16.46
N ALA A 114 7.39 24.92 -15.64
CA ALA A 114 8.68 24.68 -15.00
C ALA A 114 9.49 23.72 -15.87
N GLU A 115 10.47 24.26 -16.61
CA GLU A 115 11.36 23.53 -17.51
C GLU A 115 12.54 22.87 -16.77
N GLY A 116 13.10 21.80 -17.36
CA GLY A 116 14.40 21.25 -16.96
C GLY A 116 14.36 20.19 -15.86
N TYR A 117 13.17 19.68 -15.54
CA TYR A 117 12.95 18.67 -14.50
C TYR A 117 12.53 17.33 -15.09
N PHE A 118 12.80 16.24 -14.38
CA PHE A 118 12.54 14.89 -14.85
C PHE A 118 11.58 14.18 -13.91
N LEU A 119 10.98 13.09 -14.39
CA LEU A 119 10.17 12.19 -13.59
C LEU A 119 10.97 10.93 -13.32
N GLU A 120 11.11 10.56 -12.06
CA GLU A 120 11.58 9.22 -11.68
C GLU A 120 10.36 8.32 -11.46
N VAL A 121 10.46 7.07 -11.92
CA VAL A 121 9.34 6.12 -11.89
C VAL A 121 9.83 4.75 -11.45
N GLU A 122 9.24 4.25 -10.38
CA GLU A 122 9.43 2.89 -9.87
C GLU A 122 8.14 2.07 -10.06
N PHE A 123 8.27 0.78 -10.32
CA PHE A 123 7.21 -0.21 -10.18
C PHE A 123 7.66 -1.28 -9.20
N GLN A 124 6.90 -1.46 -8.11
CA GLN A 124 7.25 -2.36 -7.00
C GLN A 124 8.66 -2.09 -6.45
N GLY A 125 9.06 -0.81 -6.42
CA GLY A 125 10.40 -0.39 -5.95
C GLY A 125 11.54 -0.64 -6.94
N PHE A 126 11.26 -1.08 -8.17
CA PHE A 126 12.26 -1.21 -9.23
C PHE A 126 12.10 -0.10 -10.26
N ASP A 127 13.22 0.49 -10.66
CA ASP A 127 13.24 1.51 -11.71
C ASP A 127 12.52 1.05 -12.98
N ARG A 128 11.76 1.97 -13.56
CA ARG A 128 11.06 1.85 -14.82
C ARG A 128 11.39 3.09 -15.65
N PRO A 129 12.45 3.03 -16.47
CA PRO A 129 12.83 4.16 -17.29
C PRO A 129 11.77 4.45 -18.35
N ASN A 130 11.75 5.70 -18.79
CA ASN A 130 10.87 6.14 -19.88
C ASN A 130 11.20 5.43 -21.20
N ARG A 131 10.19 5.15 -22.02
CA ARG A 131 10.33 4.48 -23.33
C ARG A 131 11.25 5.22 -24.30
N TYR A 132 11.20 6.55 -24.30
CA TYR A 132 11.85 7.41 -25.29
C TYR A 132 13.01 8.21 -24.70
N GLU A 133 13.69 7.68 -23.68
CA GLU A 133 14.73 8.35 -22.88
C GLU A 133 14.18 9.33 -21.83
N ASP A 134 15.02 9.69 -20.86
CA ASP A 134 14.70 10.68 -19.84
C ASP A 134 14.70 12.09 -20.46
N ILE A 135 13.53 12.51 -20.95
CA ILE A 135 13.31 13.84 -21.53
C ILE A 135 12.87 14.80 -20.42
N PRO A 136 13.51 15.98 -20.26
CA PRO A 136 13.09 16.95 -19.26
C PRO A 136 11.76 17.62 -19.61
N SER A 137 11.15 18.23 -18.60
CA SER A 137 9.99 19.09 -18.77
C SER A 137 10.32 20.28 -19.66
N LYS A 138 9.36 20.69 -20.49
CA LYS A 138 9.50 21.78 -21.46
C LYS A 138 9.11 23.14 -20.87
N ASP A 139 9.62 24.22 -21.46
CA ASP A 139 9.10 25.58 -21.27
C ASP A 139 7.86 25.87 -22.15
N ALA A 140 6.96 24.89 -22.27
CA ALA A 140 5.75 25.02 -23.06
C ALA A 140 4.66 24.04 -22.60
N TRP A 141 3.41 24.44 -22.77
CA TRP A 141 2.26 23.57 -22.53
C TRP A 141 1.92 22.73 -23.76
N ASP A 142 1.84 21.42 -23.57
CA ASP A 142 1.17 20.46 -24.43
C ASP A 142 -0.19 20.04 -23.81
N TYR A 143 -0.98 19.26 -24.54
CA TYR A 143 -2.29 18.78 -24.08
C TYR A 143 -2.40 17.27 -24.14
N SER A 144 -2.92 16.65 -23.06
CA SER A 144 -3.05 15.19 -22.93
C SER A 144 -4.05 14.54 -23.89
N ALA A 145 -4.88 15.36 -24.53
CA ALA A 145 -5.90 14.92 -25.47
C ALA A 145 -6.15 15.97 -26.57
N PRO A 146 -6.79 15.58 -27.69
CA PRO A 146 -7.17 16.50 -28.75
C PRO A 146 -8.13 17.61 -28.27
N PRO A 147 -8.17 18.78 -28.94
CA PRO A 147 -9.16 19.81 -28.68
C PRO A 147 -10.59 19.26 -28.67
N GLY A 148 -11.39 19.65 -27.67
CA GLY A 148 -12.78 19.20 -27.48
C GLY A 148 -12.94 17.95 -26.60
N ALA A 149 -11.86 17.23 -26.27
CA ALA A 149 -11.93 16.11 -25.34
C ALA A 149 -12.15 16.59 -23.89
N GLY A 150 -13.11 15.99 -23.17
CA GLY A 150 -13.46 16.40 -21.80
C GLY A 150 -12.39 16.12 -20.73
N ASN A 151 -11.42 15.26 -21.04
CA ASN A 151 -10.28 14.90 -20.21
C ASN A 151 -8.98 15.60 -20.64
N ARG A 152 -9.08 16.66 -21.47
CA ARG A 152 -7.93 17.39 -21.98
C ARG A 152 -7.29 18.24 -20.88
N LEU A 153 -6.06 17.91 -20.50
CA LEU A 153 -5.29 18.60 -19.46
C LEU A 153 -3.96 19.10 -20.02
N GLN A 154 -3.51 20.26 -19.54
CA GLN A 154 -2.20 20.81 -19.90
C GLN A 154 -1.09 20.07 -19.16
N TYR A 155 0.00 19.79 -19.85
CA TYR A 155 1.19 19.18 -19.26
C TYR A 155 2.45 19.76 -19.94
N ASN A 156 3.62 19.58 -19.34
CA ASN A 156 4.89 19.93 -19.96
C ASN A 156 5.96 18.83 -19.83
N LEU A 157 5.62 17.70 -19.21
CA LEU A 157 6.44 16.49 -19.14
C LEU A 157 5.56 15.26 -19.39
N LYS A 158 6.03 14.31 -20.22
CA LYS A 158 5.32 13.07 -20.53
C LYS A 158 6.24 11.88 -20.31
N TYR A 159 5.73 10.90 -19.57
CA TYR A 159 6.37 9.61 -19.37
C TYR A 159 5.51 8.51 -19.99
N GLU A 160 6.15 7.54 -20.66
CA GLU A 160 5.50 6.38 -21.25
C GLU A 160 6.27 5.11 -20.91
N TYR A 161 5.57 4.12 -20.36
CA TYR A 161 6.14 2.79 -20.13
C TYR A 161 5.48 1.76 -21.04
N HIS A 162 6.32 1.14 -21.88
CA HIS A 162 5.90 0.07 -22.76
C HIS A 162 6.56 -1.23 -22.28
N PRO A 163 5.79 -2.18 -21.74
CA PRO A 163 6.31 -3.50 -21.41
C PRO A 163 6.96 -4.15 -22.63
N ASN A 164 8.06 -4.86 -22.43
CA ASN A 164 8.73 -5.56 -23.52
C ASN A 164 7.93 -6.79 -23.94
N THR A 165 7.29 -6.73 -25.11
CA THR A 165 6.50 -7.84 -25.68
C THR A 165 7.31 -8.75 -26.60
N THR A 166 8.53 -8.37 -26.98
CA THR A 166 9.25 -8.99 -28.11
C THR A 166 10.01 -10.27 -27.74
N ASN A 167 10.28 -10.51 -26.46
CA ASN A 167 11.12 -11.64 -26.02
C ASN A 167 10.52 -12.46 -24.87
N GLN A 168 9.20 -12.40 -24.65
CA GLN A 168 8.57 -13.15 -23.58
C GLN A 168 7.81 -14.35 -24.16
N PRO A 169 8.46 -15.51 -24.34
CA PRO A 169 7.74 -16.72 -24.71
C PRO A 169 6.65 -16.98 -23.69
N ALA A 170 5.56 -17.57 -24.15
CA ALA A 170 4.54 -18.12 -23.27
C ALA A 170 5.27 -18.99 -22.21
N ALA A 171 4.94 -18.82 -20.93
CA ALA A 171 5.48 -19.69 -19.87
C ALA A 171 5.30 -21.17 -20.27
N PRO A 172 6.13 -22.12 -19.79
CA PRO A 172 5.95 -23.52 -20.14
C PRO A 172 4.51 -24.00 -19.88
N GLY A 173 3.80 -24.42 -20.94
CA GLY A 173 2.39 -24.80 -20.89
C GLY A 173 1.37 -23.67 -21.14
N ALA A 174 1.80 -22.43 -21.30
CA ALA A 174 0.94 -21.32 -21.71
C ALA A 174 0.69 -21.36 -23.22
N VAL A 175 -0.57 -21.12 -23.59
CA VAL A 175 -1.08 -21.26 -24.97
C VAL A 175 -0.89 -20.00 -25.81
N SER A 176 -0.41 -18.89 -25.23
CA SER A 176 -0.23 -17.62 -25.93
C SER A 176 0.86 -16.74 -25.32
N THR A 177 1.42 -15.86 -26.16
CA THR A 177 2.30 -14.77 -25.72
C THR A 177 1.49 -13.77 -24.90
N PRO A 178 1.99 -13.28 -23.76
CA PRO A 178 1.30 -12.26 -22.97
C PRO A 178 1.08 -10.95 -23.74
N THR A 179 -0.07 -10.31 -23.54
CA THR A 179 -0.34 -8.97 -24.09
C THR A 179 0.41 -7.89 -23.31
N ALA A 180 0.58 -6.70 -23.90
CA ALA A 180 1.22 -5.57 -23.21
C ALA A 180 0.50 -5.23 -21.89
N VAL A 181 -0.83 -5.28 -21.85
CA VAL A 181 -1.63 -5.05 -20.63
C VAL A 181 -1.33 -6.10 -19.54
N GLN A 182 -1.15 -7.37 -19.93
CA GLN A 182 -0.77 -8.42 -18.99
C GLN A 182 0.65 -8.22 -18.45
N LEU A 183 1.56 -7.72 -19.30
CA LEU A 183 2.94 -7.44 -18.93
C LEU A 183 3.13 -6.14 -18.15
N LEU A 184 2.23 -5.17 -18.29
CA LEU A 184 2.17 -3.99 -17.41
C LEU A 184 1.96 -4.44 -15.96
N GLY A 185 1.18 -5.50 -15.78
CA GLY A 185 1.00 -6.19 -14.52
C GLY A 185 0.10 -5.46 -13.53
N GLU A 186 -0.12 -6.13 -12.40
CA GLU A 186 -0.76 -5.56 -11.24
C GLU A 186 0.29 -5.12 -10.23
N GLY A 187 0.22 -3.88 -9.76
CA GLY A 187 1.16 -3.42 -8.76
C GLY A 187 1.21 -1.92 -8.55
N THR A 188 2.05 -1.54 -7.60
CA THR A 188 2.23 -0.16 -7.18
C THR A 188 3.31 0.52 -8.03
N TRP A 189 2.92 1.63 -8.64
CA TRP A 189 3.80 2.60 -9.24
C TRP A 189 4.09 3.69 -8.23
N THR A 190 5.32 4.18 -8.22
CA THR A 190 5.75 5.29 -7.37
C THR A 190 6.55 6.27 -8.19
N VAL A 191 6.16 7.55 -8.14
CA VAL A 191 6.74 8.60 -8.98
C VAL A 191 7.08 9.85 -8.19
N TRP A 192 8.12 10.56 -8.60
CA TRP A 192 8.51 11.85 -8.02
C TRP A 192 9.30 12.70 -9.02
N VAL A 193 9.35 14.00 -8.76
CA VAL A 193 10.13 14.95 -9.56
C VAL A 193 11.60 14.88 -9.15
N LYS A 194 12.51 14.88 -10.12
CA LYS A 194 13.97 14.98 -9.90
C LYS A 194 14.61 16.08 -10.75
N ASP A 195 15.79 16.54 -10.37
CA ASP A 195 16.66 17.36 -11.26
C ASP A 195 17.52 16.47 -12.18
N GLY A 196 18.29 17.11 -13.06
CA GLY A 196 19.22 16.42 -13.98
C GLY A 196 20.42 15.76 -13.29
N ALA A 197 20.63 15.99 -11.99
CA ALA A 197 21.63 15.30 -11.18
C ALA A 197 21.05 14.10 -10.41
N GLY A 198 19.74 13.87 -10.51
CA GLY A 198 19.04 12.77 -9.83
C GLY A 198 18.54 13.11 -8.42
N ASN A 199 18.64 14.36 -7.96
CA ASN A 199 18.13 14.73 -6.65
C ASN A 199 16.60 14.76 -6.65
N GLN A 200 15.99 14.15 -5.64
CA GLN A 200 14.54 14.19 -5.45
C GLN A 200 14.07 15.60 -5.05
N LEU A 201 13.06 16.12 -5.75
CA LEU A 201 12.54 17.47 -5.60
C LEU A 201 11.06 17.53 -5.20
N SER A 202 10.39 16.40 -5.00
CA SER A 202 9.01 16.32 -4.53
C SER A 202 8.81 15.11 -3.61
N ASP A 203 7.70 15.09 -2.87
CA ASP A 203 7.22 13.85 -2.26
C ASP A 203 6.91 12.78 -3.32
N LYS A 204 7.02 11.51 -2.91
CA LYS A 204 6.66 10.35 -3.73
C LYS A 204 5.13 10.24 -3.84
N VAL A 205 4.63 9.97 -5.04
CA VAL A 205 3.21 9.73 -5.33
C VAL A 205 3.06 8.29 -5.79
N SER A 206 2.15 7.55 -5.15
CA SER A 206 1.89 6.15 -5.50
C SER A 206 0.49 5.93 -6.06
N PHE A 207 0.38 5.00 -7.00
CA PHE A 207 -0.89 4.52 -7.56
C PHE A 207 -0.77 3.07 -8.02
N VAL A 208 -1.89 2.41 -8.32
CA VAL A 208 -1.93 0.99 -8.69
C VAL A 208 -2.50 0.83 -10.10
N THR A 209 -1.82 0.04 -10.93
CA THR A 209 -2.38 -0.49 -12.18
C THR A 209 -2.79 -1.93 -11.98
N ALA A 210 -3.74 -2.40 -12.78
CA ALA A 210 -4.09 -3.81 -12.87
C ALA A 210 -4.51 -4.12 -14.32
N PRO A 211 -4.31 -5.35 -14.83
CA PRO A 211 -4.66 -5.69 -16.21
C PRO A 211 -6.12 -5.39 -16.57
N PHE A 212 -7.03 -5.57 -15.62
CA PHE A 212 -8.47 -5.38 -15.78
C PHE A 212 -8.95 -3.95 -15.53
N ASN A 213 -8.11 -3.05 -15.00
CA ASN A 213 -8.46 -1.64 -14.84
C ASN A 213 -8.00 -0.82 -16.05
N THR A 214 -8.77 0.19 -16.43
CA THR A 214 -8.46 1.07 -17.58
C THR A 214 -7.67 2.32 -17.16
N ASN A 215 -7.17 2.35 -15.92
CA ASN A 215 -6.47 3.47 -15.29
C ASN A 215 -5.00 3.56 -15.74
N ARG A 216 -4.80 3.66 -17.06
CA ARG A 216 -3.47 3.60 -17.71
C ARG A 216 -3.00 4.95 -18.23
N GLU A 217 -3.84 5.97 -18.19
CA GLU A 217 -3.45 7.37 -18.37
C GLU A 217 -3.60 8.10 -17.03
N VAL A 218 -2.47 8.57 -16.52
CA VAL A 218 -2.37 9.21 -15.20
C VAL A 218 -1.96 10.66 -15.38
N TYR A 219 -2.64 11.56 -14.68
CA TYR A 219 -2.28 12.97 -14.63
C TYR A 219 -1.85 13.37 -13.21
N ILE A 220 -0.72 14.06 -13.10
CA ILE A 220 -0.21 14.60 -11.84
C ILE A 220 0.33 16.01 -12.09
N ALA A 221 0.02 16.94 -11.18
CA ALA A 221 0.57 18.29 -11.23
C ALA A 221 1.37 18.59 -9.96
N TRP A 222 2.53 19.20 -10.13
CA TRP A 222 3.35 19.73 -9.05
C TRP A 222 3.62 21.21 -9.25
N GLN A 223 3.42 21.97 -8.17
CA GLN A 223 3.76 23.38 -8.09
C GLN A 223 5.15 23.54 -7.51
N ARG A 224 6.00 24.33 -8.16
CA ARG A 224 7.23 24.80 -7.54
C ARG A 224 6.91 25.90 -6.54
N VAL A 225 7.27 25.66 -5.29
CA VAL A 225 6.99 26.56 -4.15
C VAL A 225 8.25 27.17 -3.53
N ARG A 226 9.45 26.68 -3.92
CA ARG A 226 10.76 27.13 -3.42
C ARG A 226 11.82 27.17 -4.53
#